data_AF-A0A2X1KUP3-F1
#
_entry.id   AF-A0A2X1KUP3-F1
#
_cell.length_a   1.000
_cell.length_b   1.000
_cell.length_c   1.000
_cell.angle_alpha   90.00
_cell.angle_beta   90.00
_cell.angle_gamma   90.00
#
_symmetry.space_group_name_H-M   'P 1'
#
loop_
_entity.id
_entity.type
_entity.pdbx_description
1 polymer ?
#
loop_
_entity_poly.entity_id
_entity_poly.type
_entity_poly.pdbx_seq_one_letter_code
_entity_poly.pdbx_strand_id
1 'polypeptide(L)'
;MGFGWHYNGAGTPGRKGVILSGFSGSTSIPPVHDNSDYKGYSSTIPIARFIDAILEPGKVINWNGKSVKLPQLKMCIFAGTNPFHRHQQINRIIEGWRKLETVIAIDNQWTSTCRFADIVLPATTQFERNDLDQYGNHSNRGIIAMKQVVPPQFEARNDFDIFRELCRRFNREEAFTEGLDEMGWLKHIWQEGVQQGKGRGVHLPAFDDFWNNKEYVEFDHPQMFVRHQAFREESGSRTAGHAEWPD
;
A
#
# COMPACT_ATOMS: atom_id res chain seq x y z
N MET A 1 -7.01 5.59 21.04
CA MET A 1 -7.34 4.16 21.21
C MET A 1 -7.98 3.69 19.91
N GLY A 2 -7.24 3.01 19.04
CA GLY A 2 -7.76 2.61 17.73
C GLY A 2 -8.63 1.36 17.84
N PHE A 3 -9.75 1.32 17.10
CA PHE A 3 -10.66 0.17 16.99
C PHE A 3 -10.04 -1.05 16.25
N GLY A 4 -8.70 -1.13 16.17
CA GLY A 4 -7.94 -2.15 15.43
C GLY A 4 -7.99 -3.56 16.04
N TRP A 5 -8.20 -3.66 17.35
CA TRP A 5 -8.00 -4.89 18.13
C TRP A 5 -8.79 -6.11 17.64
N HIS A 6 -9.92 -5.92 16.95
CA HIS A 6 -10.78 -7.02 16.53
C HIS A 6 -10.68 -7.38 15.04
N TYR A 7 -10.30 -6.47 14.15
CA TYR A 7 -10.37 -6.72 12.69
C TYR A 7 -9.03 -7.03 12.04
N ASN A 8 -7.90 -6.59 12.61
CA ASN A 8 -6.57 -6.82 12.02
C ASN A 8 -5.63 -7.65 12.91
N GLY A 9 -6.13 -8.15 14.05
CA GLY A 9 -5.34 -8.93 15.00
C GLY A 9 -4.39 -8.10 15.86
N ALA A 10 -4.60 -6.78 15.97
CA ALA A 10 -3.81 -5.95 16.89
C ALA A 10 -3.94 -6.50 18.32
N GLY A 11 -2.81 -6.78 18.96
CA GLY A 11 -2.74 -7.43 20.28
C GLY A 11 -2.46 -8.93 20.25
N THR A 12 -2.58 -9.58 19.10
CA THR A 12 -2.11 -10.97 18.92
C THR A 12 -0.58 -11.01 18.88
N PRO A 13 0.07 -11.96 19.58
CA PRO A 13 1.52 -12.15 19.47
C PRO A 13 1.97 -12.34 18.03
N GLY A 14 2.95 -11.56 17.59
CA GLY A 14 3.55 -11.67 16.26
C GLY A 14 4.33 -12.96 16.10
N ARG A 15 4.10 -13.67 14.99
CA ARG A 15 4.83 -14.89 14.62
C ARG A 15 6.12 -14.55 13.89
N LYS A 16 7.12 -15.41 14.08
CA LYS A 16 8.39 -15.33 13.37
C LYS A 16 8.20 -15.87 11.96
N GLY A 17 7.99 -14.96 11.01
CA GLY A 17 7.73 -15.28 9.61
C GLY A 17 8.47 -14.37 8.64
N VAL A 18 8.15 -14.53 7.36
CA VAL A 18 8.57 -13.61 6.31
C VAL A 18 7.51 -12.53 6.11
N ILE A 19 7.90 -11.40 5.53
CA ILE A 19 7.02 -10.36 5.00
C ILE A 19 7.23 -10.35 3.50
N LEU A 20 6.14 -10.56 2.75
CA LEU A 20 6.18 -10.50 1.30
C LEU A 20 6.54 -9.08 0.85
N SER A 21 7.35 -9.00 -0.20
CA SER A 21 7.56 -7.76 -0.94
C SER A 21 6.32 -7.42 -1.79
N GLY A 22 6.35 -6.25 -2.40
CA GLY A 22 5.41 -5.87 -3.46
C GLY A 22 6.17 -5.55 -4.74
N PHE A 23 5.48 -4.94 -5.71
CA PHE A 23 6.13 -4.41 -6.90
C PHE A 23 7.25 -3.42 -6.52
N SER A 24 8.31 -3.40 -7.33
CA SER A 24 9.39 -2.44 -7.20
C SER A 24 8.84 -1.01 -7.22
N GLY A 25 9.16 -0.23 -6.19
CA GLY A 25 8.79 1.19 -6.12
C GLY A 25 9.58 2.10 -7.09
N SER A 26 10.55 1.53 -7.80
CA SER A 26 11.41 2.22 -8.76
C SER A 26 11.81 1.26 -9.88
N THR A 27 11.83 1.75 -11.11
CA THR A 27 12.25 0.97 -12.28
C THR A 27 13.75 1.12 -12.50
N SER A 28 14.41 0.07 -13.00
CA SER A 28 15.81 0.15 -13.45
C SER A 28 16.00 1.07 -14.67
N ILE A 29 14.91 1.35 -15.39
CA ILE A 29 14.90 2.21 -16.56
C ILE A 29 14.68 3.67 -16.13
N PRO A 30 15.58 4.62 -16.47
CA PRO A 30 15.44 6.03 -16.10
C PRO A 30 14.11 6.65 -16.59
N PRO A 31 13.55 7.63 -15.86
CA PRO A 31 12.34 8.34 -16.28
C PRO A 31 12.59 9.18 -17.54
N VAL A 32 11.57 9.29 -18.40
CA VAL A 32 11.62 10.14 -19.61
C VAL A 32 11.57 11.63 -19.25
N HIS A 33 10.85 11.95 -18.17
CA HIS A 33 10.77 13.29 -17.60
C HIS A 33 11.28 13.22 -16.16
N ASP A 34 12.54 13.58 -15.95
CA ASP A 34 13.24 13.55 -14.66
C ASP A 34 13.22 14.90 -13.93
N ASN A 35 12.30 15.79 -14.33
CA ASN A 35 12.22 17.13 -13.79
C ASN A 35 11.84 17.11 -12.30
N SER A 36 12.71 17.68 -11.47
CA SER A 36 12.50 17.89 -10.03
C SER A 36 12.16 19.34 -9.67
N ASP A 37 12.01 20.22 -10.66
CA ASP A 37 11.50 21.58 -10.47
C ASP A 37 9.97 21.59 -10.37
N TYR A 38 9.49 21.78 -9.15
CA TYR A 38 8.08 21.90 -8.82
C TYR A 38 7.56 23.34 -8.97
N LYS A 39 8.24 24.22 -9.74
CA LYS A 39 7.85 25.61 -10.01
C LYS A 39 7.59 26.41 -8.73
N GLY A 40 8.42 26.16 -7.71
CA GLY A 40 8.31 26.77 -6.39
C GLY A 40 7.16 26.26 -5.51
N TYR A 41 6.40 25.23 -5.93
CA TYR A 41 5.50 24.47 -5.07
C TYR A 41 6.25 23.38 -4.30
N SER A 42 5.60 22.80 -3.28
CA SER A 42 6.17 21.67 -2.56
C SER A 42 6.03 20.36 -3.35
N SER A 43 7.08 19.53 -3.32
CA SER A 43 7.12 18.21 -3.96
C SER A 43 6.16 17.20 -3.33
N THR A 44 5.77 17.42 -2.07
CA THR A 44 4.87 16.56 -1.32
C THR A 44 3.80 17.39 -0.64
N ILE A 45 2.56 16.91 -0.66
CA ILE A 45 1.45 17.46 0.12
C ILE A 45 0.80 16.38 0.98
N PRO A 46 0.15 16.77 2.10
CA PRO A 46 -0.67 15.83 2.86
C PRO A 46 -1.87 15.42 2.01
N ILE A 47 -2.15 14.11 1.92
CA ILE A 47 -3.32 13.63 1.17
C ILE A 47 -4.64 14.24 1.66
N ALA A 48 -4.74 14.55 2.96
CA ALA A 48 -5.90 15.23 3.53
C ALA A 48 -6.07 16.70 3.08
N ARG A 49 -5.15 17.24 2.27
CA ARG A 49 -5.13 18.63 1.78
C ARG A 49 -5.23 18.72 0.26
N PHE A 50 -5.52 17.62 -0.44
CA PHE A 50 -5.63 17.65 -1.91
C PHE A 50 -6.76 18.56 -2.40
N ILE A 51 -7.91 18.60 -1.71
CA ILE A 51 -9.00 19.55 -2.02
C ILE A 51 -8.55 21.00 -1.80
N ASP A 52 -7.78 21.27 -0.74
CA ASP A 52 -7.21 22.60 -0.49
C ASP A 52 -6.24 22.98 -1.62
N ALA A 53 -5.45 22.03 -2.14
CA ALA A 53 -4.55 22.29 -3.26
C ALA A 53 -5.30 22.60 -4.57
N ILE A 54 -6.45 21.97 -4.78
CA ILE A 54 -7.32 22.26 -5.94
C ILE A 54 -7.96 23.65 -5.82
N LEU A 55 -8.46 23.99 -4.62
CA LEU A 55 -9.23 25.21 -4.40
C LEU A 55 -8.34 26.45 -4.18
N GLU A 56 -7.18 26.29 -3.54
CA GLU A 56 -6.30 27.35 -3.05
C GLU A 56 -4.82 27.12 -3.46
N PRO A 57 -4.50 26.96 -4.76
CA PRO A 57 -3.13 26.73 -5.19
C PRO A 57 -2.21 27.89 -4.78
N GLY A 58 -1.01 27.56 -4.29
CA GLY A 58 -0.03 28.53 -3.79
C GLY A 58 -0.16 28.89 -2.31
N LYS A 59 -1.26 28.51 -1.66
CA LYS A 59 -1.40 28.65 -0.20
C LYS A 59 -0.30 27.89 0.52
N VAL A 60 0.28 28.53 1.54
CA VAL A 60 1.29 27.91 2.41
C VAL A 60 0.61 27.41 3.68
N ILE A 61 0.84 26.15 4.03
CA ILE A 61 0.33 25.52 5.23
C ILE A 61 1.48 24.98 6.09
N ASN A 62 1.27 24.90 7.40
CA ASN A 62 2.17 24.20 8.31
C ASN A 62 1.77 22.72 8.37
N TRP A 63 2.70 21.82 8.07
CA TRP A 63 2.49 20.39 8.16
C TRP A 63 3.74 19.66 8.61
N ASN A 64 3.62 18.86 9.67
CA ASN A 64 4.71 18.07 10.24
C ASN A 64 6.01 18.86 10.47
N GLY A 65 5.87 20.07 11.04
CA GLY A 65 6.99 20.98 11.30
C GLY A 65 7.58 21.67 10.06
N LYS A 66 6.97 21.52 8.88
CA LYS A 66 7.45 22.10 7.61
C LYS A 66 6.40 23.03 7.00
N SER A 67 6.87 24.03 6.26
CA SER A 67 6.02 24.84 5.39
C SER A 67 5.80 24.13 4.07
N VAL A 68 4.54 23.88 3.72
CA VAL A 68 4.12 23.23 2.46
C VAL A 68 3.35 24.23 1.62
N LYS A 69 3.83 24.50 0.40
CA LYS A 69 3.14 25.34 -0.58
C LYS A 69 2.34 24.45 -1.52
N LEU A 70 1.01 24.58 -1.48
CA LEU A 70 0.09 23.70 -2.20
C LEU A 70 0.23 23.87 -3.72
N PRO A 71 0.40 22.79 -4.50
CA PRO A 71 0.54 22.84 -5.95
C PRO A 71 -0.82 23.07 -6.62
N GLN A 72 -0.78 23.55 -7.86
CA GLN A 72 -1.96 23.58 -8.70
C GLN A 72 -2.21 22.19 -9.29
N LEU A 73 -3.29 21.54 -8.84
CA LEU A 73 -3.72 20.24 -9.37
C LEU A 73 -4.69 20.46 -10.52
N LYS A 74 -4.42 19.80 -11.66
CA LYS A 74 -5.24 19.88 -12.88
C LYS A 74 -5.93 18.56 -13.23
N MET A 75 -5.25 17.46 -12.94
CA MET A 75 -5.73 16.11 -13.22
C MET A 75 -5.60 15.26 -11.95
N CYS A 76 -6.56 14.36 -11.73
CA CYS A 76 -6.50 13.36 -10.67
C CYS A 76 -6.88 11.98 -11.20
N ILE A 77 -6.15 10.96 -10.77
CA ILE A 77 -6.46 9.54 -11.01
C ILE A 77 -6.75 8.91 -9.65
N PHE A 78 -7.93 8.33 -9.48
CA PHE A 78 -8.36 7.66 -8.26
C PHE A 78 -8.51 6.17 -8.55
N ALA A 79 -7.65 5.34 -7.95
CA ALA A 79 -7.74 3.88 -8.04
C ALA A 79 -8.11 3.29 -6.68
N GLY A 80 -9.18 2.49 -6.62
CA GLY A 80 -9.61 1.79 -5.41
C GLY A 80 -9.95 2.69 -4.21
N THR A 81 -10.35 3.93 -4.45
CA THR A 81 -10.61 4.92 -3.39
C THR A 81 -11.83 5.78 -3.72
N ASN A 82 -12.62 6.11 -2.68
CA ASN A 82 -13.80 6.96 -2.81
C ASN A 82 -13.69 8.23 -1.95
N PRO A 83 -13.07 9.32 -2.46
CA PRO A 83 -12.99 10.60 -1.76
C PRO A 83 -14.33 11.17 -1.29
N PHE A 84 -15.42 10.97 -2.04
CA PHE A 84 -16.74 11.45 -1.65
C PHE A 84 -17.32 10.75 -0.40
N HIS A 85 -16.78 9.59 -0.03
CA HIS A 85 -17.15 8.89 1.20
C HIS A 85 -16.19 9.17 2.37
N ARG A 86 -14.88 9.20 2.11
CA ARG A 86 -13.86 9.28 3.19
C ARG A 86 -13.43 10.70 3.56
N HIS A 87 -13.63 11.67 2.68
CA HIS A 87 -13.18 13.04 2.89
C HIS A 87 -14.31 13.92 3.42
N GLN A 88 -13.97 14.91 4.23
CA GLN A 88 -14.97 15.76 4.89
C GLN A 88 -15.46 16.86 3.95
N GLN A 89 -16.59 17.49 4.30
CA GLN A 89 -17.17 18.63 3.58
C GLN A 89 -17.48 18.32 2.10
N ILE A 90 -18.46 17.44 1.86
CA ILE A 90 -18.85 16.99 0.50
C ILE A 90 -19.09 18.14 -0.48
N ASN A 91 -19.75 19.23 -0.06
CA ASN A 91 -19.97 20.39 -0.94
C ASN A 91 -18.67 21.06 -1.39
N ARG A 92 -17.65 21.10 -0.51
CA ARG A 92 -16.32 21.60 -0.83
C ARG A 92 -15.57 20.66 -1.78
N ILE A 93 -15.77 19.35 -1.63
CA ILE A 93 -15.26 18.36 -2.59
C ILE A 93 -15.85 18.62 -3.97
N ILE A 94 -17.18 18.80 -4.07
CA ILE A 94 -17.87 19.09 -5.34
C ILE A 94 -17.33 20.38 -5.98
N GLU A 95 -17.12 21.43 -5.19
CA GLU A 95 -16.51 22.68 -5.68
C GLU A 95 -15.12 22.43 -6.25
N GLY A 96 -14.27 21.69 -5.54
CA GLY A 96 -12.92 21.35 -5.99
C GLY A 96 -12.95 20.49 -7.25
N TRP A 97 -13.81 19.47 -7.28
CA TRP A 97 -13.94 18.55 -8.41
C TRP A 97 -14.21 19.28 -9.73
N ARG A 98 -15.06 20.32 -9.70
CA ARG A 98 -15.39 21.14 -10.87
C ARG A 98 -14.24 22.02 -11.39
N LYS A 99 -13.17 22.21 -10.60
CA LYS A 99 -11.97 22.95 -11.01
C LYS A 99 -10.90 22.06 -11.64
N LEU A 100 -11.02 20.74 -11.51
CA LEU A 100 -10.14 19.80 -12.21
C LEU A 100 -10.50 19.79 -13.70
N GLU A 101 -9.49 19.65 -14.54
CA GLU A 101 -9.62 19.55 -16.00
C GLU A 101 -9.89 18.10 -16.42
N THR A 102 -9.43 17.12 -15.64
CA THR A 102 -9.67 15.70 -15.91
C THR A 102 -9.65 14.88 -14.62
N VAL A 103 -10.65 14.03 -14.46
CA VAL A 103 -10.76 13.05 -13.38
C VAL A 103 -10.94 11.66 -13.96
N ILE A 104 -10.02 10.76 -13.60
CA ILE A 104 -10.10 9.34 -13.96
C ILE A 104 -10.39 8.53 -12.69
N ALA A 105 -11.39 7.64 -12.75
CA ALA A 105 -11.68 6.67 -11.69
C ALA A 105 -11.41 5.25 -12.20
N ILE A 106 -10.69 4.47 -11.39
CA ILE A 106 -10.41 3.05 -11.60
C ILE A 106 -11.03 2.30 -10.40
N ASP A 107 -12.12 1.59 -10.65
CA ASP A 107 -12.94 0.99 -9.60
C ASP A 107 -13.67 -0.24 -10.16
N ASN A 108 -14.00 -1.18 -9.28
CA ASN A 108 -14.82 -2.34 -9.61
C ASN A 108 -16.30 -2.13 -9.26
N GLN A 109 -16.64 -0.99 -8.65
CA GLN A 109 -18.01 -0.58 -8.32
C GLN A 109 -18.32 0.82 -8.86
N TRP A 110 -19.59 1.07 -9.18
CA TRP A 110 -20.09 2.37 -9.64
C TRP A 110 -20.26 3.38 -8.48
N THR A 111 -19.15 3.70 -7.82
CA THR A 111 -19.09 4.57 -6.64
C THR A 111 -19.41 6.03 -6.95
N SER A 112 -19.60 6.86 -5.91
CA SER A 112 -19.74 8.31 -6.06
C SER A 112 -18.55 8.95 -6.79
N THR A 113 -17.34 8.44 -6.59
CA THR A 113 -16.16 8.92 -7.34
C THR A 113 -16.28 8.61 -8.82
N CYS A 114 -16.74 7.42 -9.20
CA CYS A 114 -17.01 7.07 -10.60
C CYS A 114 -18.09 7.99 -11.20
N ARG A 115 -19.16 8.29 -10.46
CA ARG A 115 -20.25 9.18 -10.92
C ARG A 115 -19.81 10.61 -11.21
N PHE A 116 -18.72 11.07 -10.60
CA PHE A 116 -18.17 12.40 -10.78
C PHE A 116 -16.87 12.39 -11.60
N ALA A 117 -16.48 11.25 -12.19
CA ALA A 117 -15.30 11.15 -13.04
C ALA A 117 -15.63 11.45 -14.51
N ASP A 118 -14.66 11.97 -15.25
CA ASP A 118 -14.77 12.15 -16.71
C ASP A 118 -14.54 10.82 -17.44
N ILE A 119 -13.66 9.98 -16.90
CA ILE A 119 -13.33 8.66 -17.45
C ILE A 119 -13.41 7.63 -16.32
N VAL A 120 -14.10 6.51 -16.57
CA VAL A 120 -14.17 5.37 -15.67
C VAL A 120 -13.55 4.16 -16.36
N LEU A 121 -12.58 3.52 -15.69
CA LEU A 121 -11.96 2.27 -16.14
C LEU A 121 -12.40 1.13 -15.20
N PRO A 122 -13.09 0.09 -15.70
CA PRO A 122 -13.58 -1.00 -14.86
C PRO A 122 -12.42 -1.91 -14.41
N ALA A 123 -12.18 -1.96 -13.10
CA ALA A 123 -11.21 -2.84 -12.48
C ALA A 123 -11.84 -4.19 -12.07
N THR A 124 -11.05 -5.25 -12.01
CA THR A 124 -11.50 -6.54 -11.47
C THR A 124 -11.55 -6.54 -9.94
N THR A 125 -12.36 -7.43 -9.37
CA THR A 125 -12.26 -7.84 -7.98
C THR A 125 -11.05 -8.76 -7.77
N GLN A 126 -10.70 -9.02 -6.51
CA GLN A 126 -9.63 -9.97 -6.15
C GLN A 126 -9.96 -11.42 -6.54
N PHE A 127 -11.22 -11.76 -6.77
CA PHE A 127 -11.64 -13.12 -7.14
C PHE A 127 -11.47 -13.41 -8.64
N GLU A 128 -11.13 -12.39 -9.42
CA GLU A 128 -11.00 -12.44 -10.87
C GLU A 128 -9.54 -12.45 -11.36
N ARG A 129 -8.58 -12.56 -10.43
CA ARG A 129 -7.13 -12.54 -10.70
C ARG A 129 -6.37 -13.42 -9.70
N ASN A 130 -5.10 -13.67 -9.97
CA ASN A 130 -4.23 -14.39 -9.03
C ASN A 130 -3.42 -13.40 -8.18
N ASP A 131 -3.26 -13.70 -6.89
CA ASP A 131 -2.49 -12.87 -5.96
C ASP A 131 -1.89 -13.70 -4.81
N LEU A 132 -1.07 -13.04 -3.99
CA LEU A 132 -0.59 -13.53 -2.70
C LEU A 132 -1.02 -12.56 -1.60
N ASP A 133 -1.52 -13.07 -0.49
CA ASP A 133 -1.82 -12.23 0.68
C ASP A 133 -1.13 -12.74 1.94
N GLN A 134 -0.72 -11.79 2.76
CA GLN A 134 -0.21 -12.04 4.09
C GLN A 134 -1.35 -11.90 5.08
N TYR A 135 -1.86 -13.03 5.58
CA TYR A 135 -2.97 -12.99 6.50
C TYR A 135 -2.49 -12.80 7.95
N GLY A 136 -3.15 -11.88 8.66
CA GLY A 136 -2.80 -11.48 10.02
C GLY A 136 -1.85 -10.30 10.08
N ASN A 137 -2.35 -9.10 9.74
CA ASN A 137 -1.56 -7.86 9.68
C ASN A 137 -0.66 -7.55 10.89
N HIS A 138 -1.08 -7.90 12.11
CA HIS A 138 -0.25 -7.72 13.31
C HIS A 138 0.38 -9.01 13.82
N SER A 139 -0.28 -10.15 13.58
CA SER A 139 0.20 -11.45 14.04
C SER A 139 1.24 -12.05 13.09
N ASN A 140 1.37 -11.55 11.86
CA ASN A 140 2.12 -12.19 10.79
C ASN A 140 1.80 -13.69 10.72
N ARG A 141 0.53 -14.06 10.59
CA ARG A 141 0.11 -15.46 10.82
C ARG A 141 0.63 -16.39 9.74
N GLY A 142 0.65 -15.93 8.49
CA GLY A 142 1.02 -16.75 7.36
C GLY A 142 0.83 -16.05 6.02
N ILE A 143 0.94 -16.83 4.96
CA ILE A 143 0.71 -16.41 3.57
C ILE A 143 -0.35 -17.32 2.95
N ILE A 144 -1.25 -16.76 2.15
CA ILE A 144 -2.29 -17.47 1.41
C ILE A 144 -2.16 -17.20 -0.10
N ALA A 145 -2.41 -18.23 -0.91
CA ALA A 145 -2.55 -18.13 -2.35
C ALA A 145 -3.97 -17.67 -2.68
N MET A 146 -4.11 -16.49 -3.26
CA MET A 146 -5.39 -15.99 -3.75
C MET A 146 -5.52 -16.37 -5.22
N LYS A 147 -6.01 -17.59 -5.48
CA LYS A 147 -6.22 -18.06 -6.85
C LYS A 147 -7.44 -17.37 -7.47
N GLN A 148 -7.37 -17.13 -8.78
CA GLN A 148 -8.52 -16.71 -9.57
C GLN A 148 -9.67 -17.71 -9.42
N VAL A 149 -10.84 -17.22 -9.00
CA VAL A 149 -12.05 -18.03 -8.76
C VAL A 149 -12.97 -18.00 -9.98
N VAL A 150 -13.08 -16.85 -10.64
CA VAL A 150 -13.88 -16.64 -11.85
C VAL A 150 -13.08 -15.84 -12.87
N PRO A 151 -13.37 -15.93 -14.18
CA PRO A 151 -12.72 -15.05 -15.16
C PRO A 151 -13.14 -13.59 -14.93
N PRO A 152 -12.36 -12.60 -15.43
CA PRO A 152 -12.78 -11.19 -15.42
C PRO A 152 -14.17 -11.01 -16.04
N GLN A 153 -15.03 -10.25 -15.37
CA GLN A 153 -16.41 -10.04 -15.78
C GLN A 153 -16.51 -8.85 -16.75
N PHE A 154 -17.33 -9.01 -17.80
CA PHE A 154 -17.54 -8.00 -18.84
C PHE A 154 -16.23 -7.54 -19.49
N GLU A 155 -15.94 -6.25 -19.47
CA GLU A 155 -14.72 -5.63 -20.00
C GLU A 155 -13.71 -5.26 -18.89
N ALA A 156 -13.95 -5.71 -17.65
CA ALA A 156 -13.08 -5.41 -16.53
C ALA A 156 -11.67 -5.99 -16.73
N ARG A 157 -10.66 -5.25 -16.31
CA ARG A 157 -9.25 -5.66 -16.33
C ARG A 157 -8.64 -5.47 -14.95
N ASN A 158 -7.69 -6.31 -14.57
CA ASN A 158 -6.98 -6.08 -13.30
C ASN A 158 -6.15 -4.79 -13.37
N ASP A 159 -5.87 -4.17 -12.23
CA ASP A 159 -5.15 -2.90 -12.17
C ASP A 159 -3.77 -2.97 -12.84
N PHE A 160 -3.06 -4.10 -12.69
CA PHE A 160 -1.77 -4.34 -13.33
C PHE A 160 -1.87 -4.21 -14.86
N ASP A 161 -2.89 -4.82 -15.48
CA ASP A 161 -3.13 -4.76 -16.93
C ASP A 161 -3.54 -3.36 -17.40
N ILE A 162 -4.32 -2.64 -16.60
CA ILE A 162 -4.71 -1.26 -16.90
C ILE A 162 -3.45 -0.37 -16.95
N PHE A 163 -2.58 -0.45 -15.93
CA PHE A 163 -1.35 0.33 -15.89
C PHE A 163 -0.29 -0.16 -16.89
N ARG A 164 -0.22 -1.47 -17.15
CA ARG A 164 0.61 -2.04 -18.21
C ARG A 164 0.26 -1.44 -19.57
N GLU A 165 -1.03 -1.40 -19.91
CA GLU A 165 -1.50 -0.83 -21.18
C GLU A 165 -1.25 0.68 -21.26
N LEU A 166 -1.40 1.41 -20.15
CA LEU A 166 -1.03 2.82 -20.08
C LEU A 166 0.47 3.00 -20.37
N CYS A 167 1.33 2.26 -19.67
CA CYS A 167 2.77 2.31 -19.86
C CYS A 167 3.18 1.90 -21.28
N ARG A 168 2.51 0.91 -21.89
CA ARG A 168 2.72 0.50 -23.28
C ARG A 168 2.50 1.65 -24.26
N ARG A 169 1.45 2.47 -24.06
CA ARG A 169 1.18 3.66 -24.89
C ARG A 169 2.28 4.74 -24.79
N PHE A 170 3.07 4.72 -23.72
CA PHE A 170 4.25 5.57 -23.54
C PHE A 170 5.56 4.89 -23.94
N ASN A 171 5.53 3.68 -24.52
CA ASN A 171 6.70 2.84 -24.80
C ASN A 171 7.50 2.50 -23.52
N ARG A 172 6.79 2.24 -22.42
CA ARG A 172 7.34 1.98 -21.07
C ARG A 172 6.83 0.68 -20.46
N GLU A 173 6.24 -0.21 -21.25
CA GLU A 173 5.72 -1.49 -20.77
C GLU A 173 6.80 -2.34 -20.08
N GLU A 174 7.97 -2.47 -20.70
CA GLU A 174 9.09 -3.23 -20.11
C GLU A 174 9.57 -2.62 -18.78
N ALA A 175 9.59 -1.28 -18.68
CA ALA A 175 9.94 -0.60 -17.44
C ALA A 175 8.95 -0.91 -16.31
N PHE A 176 7.67 -0.98 -16.64
CA PHE A 176 6.59 -1.22 -15.66
C PHE A 176 6.46 -2.68 -15.27
N THR A 177 6.52 -3.58 -16.25
CA THR A 177 6.35 -5.03 -16.04
C THR A 177 7.62 -5.71 -15.57
N GLU A 178 8.78 -5.11 -15.79
CA GLU A 178 10.11 -5.73 -15.62
C GLU A 178 10.25 -7.06 -16.39
N GLY A 179 9.50 -7.20 -17.49
CA GLY A 179 9.42 -8.44 -18.27
C GLY A 179 8.63 -9.57 -17.60
N LEU A 180 7.95 -9.29 -16.48
CA LEU A 180 7.16 -10.26 -15.73
C LEU A 180 5.66 -10.06 -15.99
N ASP A 181 4.96 -11.18 -16.20
CA ASP A 181 3.51 -11.25 -16.17
C ASP A 181 3.00 -11.48 -14.73
N GLU A 182 1.68 -11.64 -14.56
CA GLU A 182 1.04 -11.88 -13.26
C GLU A 182 1.75 -13.00 -12.48
N MET A 183 1.87 -14.19 -13.07
CA MET A 183 2.50 -15.34 -12.40
C MET A 183 4.00 -15.17 -12.20
N GLY A 184 4.69 -14.49 -13.11
CA GLY A 184 6.10 -14.10 -12.96
C GLY A 184 6.32 -13.25 -11.71
N TRP A 185 5.46 -12.26 -11.49
CA TRP A 185 5.48 -11.42 -10.30
C TRP A 185 5.21 -12.20 -9.01
N LEU A 186 4.20 -13.09 -8.99
CA LEU A 186 3.93 -13.92 -7.81
C LEU A 186 5.12 -14.83 -7.45
N LYS A 187 5.77 -15.43 -8.46
CA LYS A 187 6.98 -16.22 -8.28
C LYS A 187 8.15 -15.39 -7.77
N HIS A 188 8.31 -14.18 -8.28
CA HIS A 188 9.36 -13.25 -7.85
C HIS A 188 9.19 -12.86 -6.38
N ILE A 189 8.01 -12.38 -6.00
CA ILE A 189 7.67 -12.00 -4.62
C ILE A 189 7.84 -13.18 -3.66
N TRP A 190 7.39 -14.37 -4.05
CA TRP A 190 7.59 -15.59 -3.26
C TRP A 190 9.07 -15.90 -3.04
N GLN A 191 9.89 -15.78 -4.09
CA GLN A 191 11.32 -16.06 -4.02
C GLN A 191 12.07 -15.06 -3.11
N GLU A 192 11.67 -13.79 -3.12
CA GLU A 192 12.20 -12.80 -2.17
C GLU A 192 11.83 -13.15 -0.73
N GLY A 193 10.59 -13.61 -0.51
CA GLY A 193 10.15 -14.19 0.75
C GLY A 193 11.01 -15.38 1.19
N VAL A 194 11.29 -16.34 0.30
CA VAL A 194 12.18 -17.49 0.57
C VAL A 194 13.57 -17.02 0.99
N GLN A 195 14.13 -16.03 0.29
CA GLN A 195 15.46 -15.49 0.58
C GLN A 195 15.49 -14.77 1.94
N GLN A 196 14.45 -13.98 2.26
CA GLN A 196 14.30 -13.35 3.57
C GLN A 196 14.17 -14.40 4.68
N GLY A 197 13.44 -15.49 4.43
CA GLY A 197 13.23 -16.60 5.36
C GLY A 197 14.53 -17.29 5.77
N LYS A 198 15.45 -17.52 4.83
CA LYS A 198 16.78 -18.13 5.11
C LYS A 198 17.53 -17.37 6.20
N GLY A 199 17.56 -16.04 6.13
CA GLY A 199 18.22 -15.19 7.13
C GLY A 199 17.55 -15.22 8.51
N ARG A 200 16.31 -15.73 8.58
CA ARG A 200 15.51 -15.81 9.82
C ARG A 200 15.33 -17.24 10.31
N GLY A 201 15.81 -18.26 9.59
CA GLY A 201 15.53 -19.66 9.91
C GLY A 201 14.05 -20.03 9.69
N VAL A 202 13.36 -19.37 8.77
CA VAL A 202 12.00 -19.69 8.34
C VAL A 202 12.10 -20.31 6.95
N HIS A 203 11.58 -21.53 6.78
CA HIS A 203 11.61 -22.24 5.51
C HIS A 203 10.24 -22.16 4.81
N LEU A 204 10.22 -21.55 3.63
CA LEU A 204 9.07 -21.59 2.74
C LEU A 204 9.23 -22.73 1.73
N PRO A 205 8.15 -23.43 1.35
CA PRO A 205 8.19 -24.43 0.29
C PRO A 205 8.49 -23.80 -1.09
N ALA A 206 8.79 -24.64 -2.08
CA ALA A 206 8.88 -24.20 -3.47
C ALA A 206 7.54 -23.58 -3.91
N PHE A 207 7.58 -22.56 -4.78
CA PHE A 207 6.36 -21.85 -5.21
C PHE A 207 5.32 -22.80 -5.81
N ASP A 208 5.72 -23.73 -6.69
CA ASP A 208 4.77 -24.64 -7.33
C ASP A 208 4.13 -25.62 -6.33
N ASP A 209 4.85 -26.02 -5.27
CA ASP A 209 4.28 -26.85 -4.20
C ASP A 209 3.30 -26.04 -3.33
N PHE A 210 3.69 -24.81 -2.97
CA PHE A 210 2.81 -23.88 -2.28
C PHE A 210 1.51 -23.65 -3.06
N TRP A 211 1.65 -23.26 -4.32
CA TRP A 211 0.54 -22.84 -5.17
C TRP A 211 -0.40 -24.00 -5.49
N ASN A 212 0.14 -25.18 -5.82
CA ASN A 212 -0.69 -26.29 -6.29
C ASN A 212 -1.19 -27.22 -5.17
N ASN A 213 -0.45 -27.37 -4.06
CA ASN A 213 -0.71 -28.42 -3.08
C ASN A 213 -1.07 -27.92 -1.67
N LYS A 214 -0.65 -26.71 -1.28
CA LYS A 214 -0.83 -26.21 0.10
C LYS A 214 -1.84 -25.09 0.23
N GLU A 215 -1.87 -24.18 -0.74
CA GLU A 215 -2.74 -22.98 -0.80
C GLU A 215 -2.51 -21.95 0.32
N TYR A 216 -1.93 -22.33 1.46
CA TYR A 216 -1.48 -21.43 2.51
C TYR A 216 -0.27 -21.99 3.27
N VAL A 217 0.47 -21.10 3.93
CA VAL A 217 1.56 -21.43 4.87
C VAL A 217 1.30 -20.67 6.16
N GLU A 218 1.22 -21.38 7.28
CA GLU A 218 1.22 -20.80 8.62
C GLU A 218 2.67 -20.68 9.13
N PHE A 219 3.02 -19.57 9.77
CA PHE A 219 4.26 -19.45 10.53
C PHE A 219 4.08 -19.98 11.96
N ASP A 220 5.18 -20.35 12.61
CA ASP A 220 5.13 -20.91 13.95
C ASP A 220 4.61 -19.92 14.99
N HIS A 221 3.74 -20.39 15.88
CA HIS A 221 3.21 -19.58 16.96
C HIS A 221 4.34 -19.23 17.95
N PRO A 222 4.52 -17.95 18.32
CA PRO A 222 5.53 -17.59 19.32
C PRO A 222 5.14 -18.16 20.68
N GLN A 223 6.13 -18.31 21.57
CA GLN A 223 5.81 -18.47 22.98
C GLN A 223 5.03 -17.25 23.47
N MET A 224 3.99 -17.48 24.27
CA MET A 224 3.22 -16.42 24.91
C MET A 224 4.16 -15.56 25.75
N PHE A 225 4.13 -14.24 25.55
CA PHE A 225 4.91 -13.30 26.35
C PHE A 225 4.01 -12.20 26.89
N VAL A 226 4.31 -11.70 28.09
CA VAL A 226 3.63 -10.52 28.64
C VAL A 226 4.44 -9.28 28.25
N ARG A 227 3.79 -8.32 27.58
CA ARG A 227 4.44 -7.07 27.19
C ARG A 227 4.93 -6.35 28.46
N HIS A 228 6.19 -5.92 28.46
CA HIS A 228 6.86 -5.31 29.63
C HIS A 228 6.99 -6.22 30.86
N GLN A 229 6.90 -7.55 30.70
CA GLN A 229 7.09 -8.51 31.79
C GLN A 229 8.41 -8.28 32.54
N ALA A 230 9.52 -8.16 31.82
CA ALA A 230 10.83 -7.89 32.41
C ALA A 230 10.83 -6.59 33.23
N PHE A 231 10.20 -5.52 32.74
CA PHE A 231 10.07 -4.27 33.51
C PHE A 231 9.25 -4.43 34.79
N ARG A 232 8.15 -5.20 34.74
CA ARG A 232 7.31 -5.51 35.92
C ARG A 232 8.07 -6.38 36.93
N GLU A 233 8.84 -7.34 36.46
CA GLU A 233 9.58 -8.29 37.30
C GLU A 233 10.87 -7.66 37.87
N GLU A 234 11.49 -6.73 37.15
CA GLU A 234 12.72 -6.03 37.57
C GLU A 234 12.48 -4.73 38.36
N SER A 235 11.23 -4.35 38.64
CA SER A 235 10.89 -3.08 39.30
C SER A 235 11.45 -2.91 40.72
N GLY A 236 12.10 -3.94 41.28
CA GLY A 236 12.73 -3.92 42.61
C GLY A 236 14.26 -3.83 42.65
N SER A 237 14.99 -3.85 41.53
CA SER A 237 16.48 -3.98 41.56
C SER A 237 17.29 -2.74 41.18
N ARG A 238 16.66 -1.68 40.64
CA ARG A 238 17.33 -0.38 40.49
C ARG A 238 17.10 0.47 41.73
N THR A 239 17.77 0.13 42.83
CA THR A 239 18.14 1.17 43.79
C THR A 239 18.91 2.25 43.03
N ALA A 240 18.53 3.50 43.24
CA ALA A 240 19.23 4.64 42.69
C ALA A 240 20.69 4.61 43.17
N GLY A 241 21.58 4.02 42.36
CA GLY A 241 23.01 4.10 42.57
C GLY A 241 23.41 5.56 42.53
N HIS A 242 24.10 6.01 43.57
CA HIS A 242 24.66 7.35 43.71
C HIS A 242 25.29 7.82 42.39
N ALA A 243 24.70 8.88 41.82
CA ALA A 243 25.38 9.69 40.83
C ALA A 243 26.39 10.57 41.59
N GLU A 244 27.63 10.11 41.70
CA GLU A 244 28.75 11.02 41.93
C GLU A 244 28.99 11.79 40.62
N TRP A 245 28.82 13.11 40.69
CA TRP A 245 29.21 14.02 39.64
C TRP A 245 30.67 14.42 39.89
N PRO A 246 31.57 14.31 38.89
CA PRO A 246 32.93 14.81 39.05
C PRO A 246 32.94 16.34 39.06
N ASP A 247 33.72 16.91 39.98
CA ASP A 247 34.01 18.35 40.14
C ASP A 247 34.65 18.99 38.89
#